data_AF-A0A7K4MR53-F1
#
_entry.id   AF-A0A7K4MR53-F1
#
_cell.length_a   1.000
_cell.length_b   1.000
_cell.length_c   1.000
_cell.angle_alpha   90.00
_cell.angle_beta   90.00
_cell.angle_gamma   90.00
#
_symmetry.space_group_name_H-M   'P 1'
#
loop_
_entity.id
_entity.type
_entity.pdbx_description
1 polymer ?
#
loop_
_entity_poly.entity_id
_entity_poly.type
_entity_poly.pdbx_seq_one_letter_code
_entity_poly.pdbx_strand_id
1 'polypeptide(L)'
;MLGITYYHQTIRKYVAVFGTLFNDINIVRKNSSGVITEQIKVPIAYEAKDKMLLHIRKMSTTDASVMTTLPRMGLVMSGITYDGTRKLNTIGQVYAANTEAGTSTLMKQYNPVPYNFDFGLTAAVENAEDGAQIFEQIVPFFTPEFSVNVKLIPEMNISPDIVIILNDVTVEDSYEGEFSLKREIIWSFNFMLKGYIYPDVKSGSVVKTVLVHLRTPGTSEIEEPEYIILEDSTTFTTNYLILNADAGSPNATGIMKVLNESSSTETGAAGIKSRITTTPNPTDVTASDDFGYTQTFEYFDDTIDNDPTTGLDVTL
;
A
#
# COMPACT_ATOMS: atom_id res chain seq x y z
N MET A 1 7.38 -3.20 16.27
CA MET A 1 6.99 -2.59 14.98
C MET A 1 6.19 -1.29 15.16
N LEU A 2 6.55 -0.49 16.16
CA LEU A 2 6.27 0.94 16.28
C LEU A 2 7.63 1.57 16.61
N GLY A 3 7.96 2.74 16.06
CA GLY A 3 9.25 3.41 16.32
C GLY A 3 10.17 3.63 15.12
N ILE A 4 9.73 3.32 13.89
CA ILE A 4 10.34 3.89 12.68
C ILE A 4 9.55 5.13 12.27
N THR A 5 10.24 6.24 12.02
CA THR A 5 9.61 7.48 11.57
C THR A 5 9.33 7.41 10.08
N TYR A 6 8.06 7.36 9.69
CA TYR A 6 7.62 7.56 8.31
C TYR A 6 6.51 8.61 8.27
N TYR A 7 6.57 9.53 7.31
CA TYR A 7 5.64 10.65 7.21
C TYR A 7 5.34 10.97 5.74
N HIS A 8 4.32 10.33 5.17
CA HIS A 8 3.86 10.57 3.80
C HIS A 8 3.11 11.90 3.61
N GLN A 9 3.00 12.72 4.67
CA GLN A 9 2.30 14.00 4.70
C GLN A 9 0.84 13.93 4.20
N THR A 10 0.19 12.76 4.29
CA THR A 10 -1.16 12.53 3.72
C THR A 10 -2.19 13.52 4.23
N ILE A 11 -2.19 13.80 5.54
CA ILE A 11 -3.08 14.81 6.15
C ILE A 11 -2.82 16.21 5.58
N ARG A 12 -1.55 16.60 5.42
CA ARG A 12 -1.19 17.89 4.80
C ARG A 12 -1.69 17.97 3.37
N LYS A 13 -1.60 16.88 2.60
CA LYS A 13 -2.13 16.81 1.24
C LYS A 13 -3.65 16.93 1.21
N TYR A 14 -4.38 16.29 2.14
CA TYR A 14 -5.83 16.46 2.25
C TYR A 14 -6.23 17.90 2.56
N VAL A 15 -5.54 18.53 3.53
CA VAL A 15 -5.75 19.95 3.85
C VAL A 15 -5.49 20.84 2.63
N ALA A 16 -4.41 20.58 1.88
CA ALA A 16 -4.08 21.34 0.69
C ALA A 16 -5.13 21.18 -0.41
N VAL A 17 -5.54 19.94 -0.73
CA VAL A 17 -6.58 19.66 -1.72
C VAL A 17 -7.88 20.36 -1.33
N PHE A 18 -8.33 20.19 -0.08
CA PHE A 18 -9.54 20.82 0.41
C PHE A 18 -9.45 22.36 0.31
N GLY A 19 -8.33 22.96 0.73
CA GLY A 19 -8.11 24.41 0.62
C GLY A 19 -8.09 24.92 -0.83
N THR A 20 -7.51 24.16 -1.76
CA THR A 20 -7.48 24.57 -3.18
C THR A 20 -8.87 24.60 -3.82
N LEU A 21 -9.82 23.78 -3.36
CA LEU A 21 -11.19 23.80 -3.88
C LEU A 21 -11.89 25.15 -3.65
N PHE A 22 -11.54 25.84 -2.56
CA PHE A 22 -12.17 27.11 -2.17
C PHE A 22 -11.27 28.32 -2.42
N ASN A 23 -10.13 28.14 -3.08
CA ASN A 23 -9.16 29.22 -3.29
C ASN A 23 -9.65 30.29 -4.28
N ASP A 24 -10.51 29.95 -5.24
CA ASP A 24 -10.91 30.85 -6.33
C ASP A 24 -12.37 31.33 -6.23
N ILE A 25 -12.82 31.58 -5.00
CA ILE A 25 -14.13 32.20 -4.73
C ILE A 25 -14.01 33.73 -4.83
N ASN A 26 -14.90 34.34 -5.61
CA ASN A 26 -14.94 35.79 -5.81
C ASN A 26 -16.34 36.32 -5.48
N ILE A 27 -16.42 37.51 -4.88
CA ILE A 27 -17.67 38.24 -4.71
C ILE A 27 -17.71 39.44 -5.65
N VAL A 28 -18.90 39.79 -6.12
CA VAL A 28 -19.14 40.97 -6.94
C VAL A 28 -20.13 41.90 -6.27
N ARG A 29 -19.77 43.17 -6.18
CA ARG A 29 -20.68 44.24 -5.76
C ARG A 29 -21.20 44.94 -6.98
N LYS A 30 -22.51 45.19 -7.02
CA LYS A 30 -23.19 45.84 -8.13
C LYS A 30 -23.89 47.10 -7.64
N ASN A 31 -23.91 48.13 -8.48
CA ASN A 31 -24.73 49.31 -8.23
C ASN A 31 -26.20 49.04 -8.60
N SER A 32 -27.09 49.98 -8.28
CA SER A 32 -28.53 49.88 -8.58
C SER A 32 -28.86 49.79 -10.09
N SER A 33 -27.89 50.02 -10.98
CA SER A 33 -28.01 49.86 -12.43
C SER A 33 -27.47 48.51 -12.93
N GLY A 34 -27.06 47.60 -12.03
CA GLY A 34 -26.57 46.27 -12.36
C GLY A 34 -25.11 46.23 -12.85
N VAL A 35 -24.40 47.35 -12.83
CA VAL A 35 -22.98 47.42 -13.21
C VAL A 35 -22.11 46.99 -12.04
N ILE A 36 -21.11 46.15 -12.31
CA ILE A 36 -20.14 45.65 -11.32
C ILE A 36 -19.25 46.82 -10.89
N THR A 37 -19.27 47.15 -9.60
CA THR A 37 -18.47 48.22 -9.01
C THR A 37 -17.16 47.69 -8.43
N GLU A 38 -17.20 46.51 -7.82
CA GLU A 38 -16.03 45.88 -7.20
C GLU A 38 -16.11 44.36 -7.38
N GLN A 39 -14.96 43.73 -7.63
CA GLN A 39 -14.80 42.29 -7.60
C GLN A 39 -13.67 41.98 -6.62
N ILE A 40 -13.98 41.20 -5.59
CA ILE A 40 -13.06 40.90 -4.49
C ILE A 40 -12.87 39.40 -4.43
N LYS A 41 -11.62 38.95 -4.52
CA LYS A 41 -11.25 37.55 -4.26
C LYS A 41 -11.27 37.30 -2.76
N VAL A 42 -12.01 36.30 -2.31
CA VAL A 42 -12.14 35.99 -0.88
C VAL A 42 -10.89 35.21 -0.44
N PRO A 43 -10.05 35.78 0.46
CA PRO A 43 -8.87 35.09 0.96
C PRO A 43 -9.26 33.92 1.86
N ILE A 44 -8.51 32.82 1.77
CA ILE A 44 -8.67 31.63 2.62
C ILE A 44 -7.40 31.34 3.41
N ALA A 45 -7.56 30.95 4.69
CA ALA A 45 -6.44 30.58 5.56
C ALA A 45 -6.74 29.30 6.36
N TYR A 46 -5.70 28.57 6.76
CA TYR A 46 -5.82 27.46 7.71
C TYR A 46 -5.88 28.02 9.14
N GLU A 47 -7.09 28.30 9.63
CA GLU A 47 -7.33 28.80 10.98
C GLU A 47 -8.72 28.37 11.50
N ALA A 48 -8.80 28.15 12.82
CA ALA A 48 -10.07 27.84 13.48
C ALA A 48 -10.96 29.07 13.59
N LYS A 49 -12.28 28.88 13.62
CA LYS A 49 -13.31 29.93 13.72
C LYS A 49 -12.98 30.96 14.82
N ASP A 50 -12.75 30.52 16.05
CA ASP A 50 -12.51 31.42 17.18
C ASP A 50 -11.23 32.27 17.01
N LYS A 51 -10.20 31.69 16.39
CA LYS A 51 -8.95 32.40 16.12
C LYS A 51 -9.12 33.43 15.02
N MET A 52 -9.83 33.08 13.94
CA MET A 52 -10.19 34.00 12.86
C MET A 52 -11.00 35.18 13.42
N LEU A 53 -12.01 34.88 14.24
CA LEU A 53 -12.88 35.85 14.88
C LEU A 53 -12.11 36.78 15.82
N LEU A 54 -11.16 36.23 16.57
CA LEU A 54 -10.27 37.02 17.42
C LEU A 54 -9.40 37.97 16.60
N HIS A 55 -8.88 37.56 15.44
CA HIS A 55 -8.13 38.44 14.54
C HIS A 55 -9.01 39.58 14.00
N ILE A 56 -10.24 39.26 13.59
CA ILE A 56 -11.22 40.24 13.10
C ILE A 56 -11.55 41.28 14.20
N ARG A 57 -11.77 40.82 15.44
CA ARG A 57 -12.20 41.67 16.58
C ARG A 57 -11.06 42.44 17.25
N LYS A 58 -9.87 41.85 17.43
CA LYS A 58 -8.69 42.53 18.01
C LYS A 58 -8.22 43.73 17.19
N MET A 59 -8.59 43.79 15.91
CA MET A 59 -8.34 44.92 15.03
C MET A 59 -9.03 46.22 15.50
N SER A 60 -10.02 46.15 16.39
CA SER A 60 -10.84 47.30 16.82
C SER A 60 -10.09 48.28 17.75
N THR A 61 -9.03 47.84 18.44
CA THR A 61 -8.36 48.66 19.45
C THR A 61 -6.83 48.68 19.27
N THR A 62 -6.34 49.70 18.54
CA THR A 62 -5.03 50.36 18.76
C THR A 62 -3.80 50.03 17.88
N ASP A 63 -3.79 49.03 16.98
CA ASP A 63 -2.67 48.84 16.03
C ASP A 63 -3.14 48.57 14.58
N ALA A 64 -3.18 49.64 13.77
CA ALA A 64 -3.69 49.62 12.39
C ALA A 64 -2.74 49.02 11.33
N SER A 65 -1.61 48.43 11.72
CA SER A 65 -0.57 48.01 10.76
C SER A 65 -0.83 46.66 10.08
N VAL A 66 -1.76 45.84 10.60
CA VAL A 66 -2.22 44.60 9.93
C VAL A 66 -3.74 44.49 10.08
N MET A 67 -4.48 45.33 9.36
CA MET A 67 -5.93 45.21 9.30
C MET A 67 -6.33 43.96 8.51
N THR A 68 -7.00 43.00 9.14
CA THR A 68 -7.65 41.87 8.46
C THR A 68 -9.04 42.29 8.00
N THR A 69 -9.22 42.47 6.68
CA THR A 69 -10.48 42.89 6.06
C THR A 69 -11.43 41.72 5.80
N LEU A 70 -12.73 41.94 6.00
CA LEU A 70 -13.80 41.06 5.53
C LEU A 70 -14.11 41.38 4.04
N PRO A 71 -14.51 40.41 3.20
CA PRO A 71 -14.81 39.00 3.51
C PRO A 71 -13.55 38.13 3.66
N ARG A 72 -13.63 37.06 4.44
CA ARG A 72 -12.55 36.06 4.59
C ARG A 72 -13.11 34.67 4.88
N MET A 73 -12.37 33.65 4.44
CA MET A 73 -12.61 32.26 4.80
C MET A 73 -11.50 31.69 5.71
N GLY A 74 -11.90 30.92 6.71
CA GLY A 74 -11.03 30.11 7.54
C GLY A 74 -11.40 28.64 7.39
N LEU A 75 -10.40 27.77 7.23
CA LEU A 75 -10.61 26.32 7.20
C LEU A 75 -9.80 25.64 8.30
N VAL A 76 -10.39 24.60 8.89
CA VAL A 76 -9.71 23.80 9.91
C VAL A 76 -10.17 22.35 9.82
N MET A 77 -9.27 21.43 10.11
CA MET A 77 -9.64 20.03 10.35
C MET A 77 -10.11 19.90 11.80
N SER A 78 -11.38 19.57 11.97
CA SER A 78 -12.07 19.48 13.27
C SER A 78 -11.90 18.13 13.94
N GLY A 79 -11.79 17.05 13.16
CA GLY A 79 -11.81 15.68 13.68
C GLY A 79 -11.24 14.64 12.72
N ILE A 80 -10.88 13.48 13.28
CA ILE A 80 -10.46 12.30 12.52
C ILE A 80 -11.12 11.09 13.18
N THR A 81 -11.86 10.30 12.39
CA THR A 81 -12.53 9.09 12.88
C THR A 81 -12.24 7.90 11.97
N TYR A 82 -12.13 6.71 12.56
CA TYR A 82 -11.91 5.48 11.79
C TYR A 82 -13.20 5.03 11.10
N ASP A 83 -13.13 4.68 9.82
CA ASP A 83 -14.28 4.19 9.07
C ASP A 83 -14.20 2.68 8.83
N GLY A 84 -14.84 1.90 9.71
CA GLY A 84 -14.85 0.44 9.62
C GLY A 84 -15.63 -0.11 8.41
N THR A 85 -16.48 0.68 7.77
CA THR A 85 -17.34 0.22 6.66
C THR A 85 -16.57 0.05 5.36
N ARG A 86 -15.53 0.87 5.15
CA ARG A 86 -14.64 0.82 3.97
C ARG A 86 -13.41 -0.05 4.20
N LYS A 87 -13.42 -0.89 5.23
CA LYS A 87 -12.26 -1.71 5.61
C LYS A 87 -11.97 -2.73 4.52
N LEU A 88 -10.81 -2.58 3.89
CA LEU A 88 -10.23 -3.60 3.02
C LEU A 88 -9.59 -4.72 3.85
N ASN A 89 -9.40 -5.90 3.23
CA ASN A 89 -8.69 -7.00 3.88
C ASN A 89 -7.27 -6.54 4.26
N THR A 90 -6.90 -6.75 5.52
CA THR A 90 -5.59 -6.35 6.09
C THR A 90 -4.42 -7.16 5.56
N ILE A 91 -4.69 -8.29 4.89
CA ILE A 91 -3.66 -9.14 4.26
C ILE A 91 -3.35 -8.68 2.83
N GLY A 92 -4.24 -7.88 2.22
CA GLY A 92 -4.02 -7.38 0.86
C GLY A 92 -2.79 -6.48 0.78
N GLN A 93 -1.92 -6.78 -0.19
CA GLN A 93 -0.71 -6.02 -0.48
C GLN A 93 -0.75 -5.57 -1.93
N VAL A 94 -0.41 -4.30 -2.15
CA VAL A 94 -0.20 -3.70 -3.46
C VAL A 94 1.30 -3.71 -3.74
N TYR A 95 1.67 -4.11 -4.96
CA TYR A 95 3.04 -4.12 -5.44
C TYR A 95 3.21 -3.08 -6.55
N ALA A 96 4.33 -2.36 -6.53
CA ALA A 96 4.73 -1.45 -7.60
C ALA A 96 6.23 -1.57 -7.86
N ALA A 97 6.68 -1.28 -9.08
CA ALA A 97 8.09 -1.25 -9.40
C ALA A 97 8.78 -0.07 -8.71
N ASN A 98 9.94 -0.31 -8.09
CA ASN A 98 10.75 0.79 -7.54
C ASN A 98 11.49 1.48 -8.68
N THR A 99 10.96 2.59 -9.17
CA THR A 99 11.58 3.34 -10.28
C THR A 99 12.72 4.26 -9.82
N GLU A 100 12.83 4.57 -8.52
CA GLU A 100 13.88 5.44 -7.98
C GLU A 100 15.19 4.71 -7.67
N ALA A 101 15.13 3.47 -7.17
CA ALA A 101 16.33 2.67 -6.86
C ALA A 101 16.77 1.72 -7.99
N GLY A 102 16.11 1.81 -9.15
CA GLY A 102 16.25 0.86 -10.25
C GLY A 102 15.19 -0.25 -10.18
N THR A 103 14.74 -0.69 -11.35
CA THR A 103 13.59 -1.60 -11.53
C THR A 103 13.84 -3.02 -10.99
N SER A 104 14.98 -3.32 -10.36
CA SER A 104 15.29 -4.64 -9.78
C SER A 104 14.63 -4.90 -8.42
N THR A 105 13.99 -3.89 -7.82
CA THR A 105 13.28 -4.03 -6.54
C THR A 105 11.80 -3.69 -6.67
N LEU A 106 10.97 -4.40 -5.91
CA LEU A 106 9.53 -4.17 -5.80
C LEU A 106 9.26 -3.34 -4.54
N MET A 107 8.46 -2.31 -4.67
CA MET A 107 7.80 -1.68 -3.53
C MET A 107 6.54 -2.47 -3.20
N LYS A 108 6.39 -2.87 -1.95
CA LYS A 108 5.17 -3.47 -1.41
C LYS A 108 4.58 -2.59 -0.34
N GLN A 109 3.28 -2.44 -0.37
CA GLN A 109 2.54 -1.70 0.63
C GLN A 109 1.28 -2.46 0.99
N TYR A 110 0.94 -2.51 2.27
CA TYR A 110 -0.34 -3.05 2.70
C TYR A 110 -1.47 -2.11 2.28
N ASN A 111 -2.66 -2.68 2.10
CA ASN A 111 -3.85 -1.91 1.77
C ASN A 111 -4.06 -0.74 2.74
N PRO A 112 -4.50 0.43 2.23
CA PRO A 112 -4.71 1.60 3.05
C PRO A 112 -5.81 1.41 4.08
N VAL A 113 -5.69 2.15 5.18
CA VAL A 113 -6.70 2.19 6.24
C VAL A 113 -7.63 3.38 6.01
N PRO A 114 -8.96 3.16 5.90
CA PRO A 114 -9.93 4.24 5.70
C PRO A 114 -10.15 5.07 6.97
N TYR A 115 -10.19 6.40 6.80
CA TYR A 115 -10.54 7.36 7.84
C TYR A 115 -11.50 8.42 7.28
N ASN A 116 -12.32 8.99 8.14
CA ASN A 116 -13.14 10.16 7.86
C ASN A 116 -12.47 11.37 8.53
N PHE A 117 -12.25 12.41 7.75
CA PHE A 117 -11.66 13.67 8.20
C PHE A 117 -12.75 14.73 8.19
N ASP A 118 -13.04 15.28 9.36
CA ASP A 118 -14.06 16.31 9.50
C ASP A 118 -13.39 17.68 9.30
N PHE A 119 -13.91 18.47 8.37
CA PHE A 119 -13.43 19.81 8.04
C PHE A 119 -14.51 20.85 8.33
N GLY A 120 -14.14 21.91 9.02
CA GLY A 120 -14.96 23.11 9.15
C GLY A 120 -14.43 24.20 8.22
N LEU A 121 -15.26 24.69 7.31
CA LEU A 121 -15.02 25.91 6.55
C LEU A 121 -15.92 27.01 7.12
N THR A 122 -15.32 28.13 7.49
CA THR A 122 -16.01 29.30 8.02
C THR A 122 -15.82 30.46 7.05
N ALA A 123 -16.89 31.14 6.65
CA ALA A 123 -16.83 32.38 5.91
C ALA A 123 -17.42 33.52 6.75
N ALA A 124 -16.62 34.56 7.01
CA ALA A 124 -17.04 35.76 7.71
C ALA A 124 -17.23 36.90 6.71
N VAL A 125 -18.38 37.58 6.81
CA VAL A 125 -18.78 38.68 5.93
C VAL A 125 -19.49 39.78 6.71
N GLU A 126 -19.41 41.02 6.23
CA GLU A 126 -20.17 42.16 6.80
C GLU A 126 -21.58 42.25 6.19
N ASN A 127 -21.73 41.89 4.92
CA ASN A 127 -22.99 41.96 4.17
C ASN A 127 -23.57 40.55 3.96
N ALA A 128 -24.90 40.42 4.13
CA ALA A 128 -25.60 39.16 3.90
C ALA A 128 -25.50 38.70 2.43
N GLU A 129 -25.51 39.64 1.48
CA GLU A 129 -25.38 39.36 0.05
C GLU A 129 -24.01 38.75 -0.31
N ASP A 130 -22.93 39.27 0.26
CA ASP A 130 -21.57 38.74 0.06
C ASP A 130 -21.50 37.28 0.55
N GLY A 131 -22.18 36.96 1.66
CA GLY A 131 -22.30 35.58 2.18
C GLY A 131 -23.14 34.67 1.28
N ALA A 132 -24.26 35.17 0.75
CA ALA A 132 -25.10 34.41 -0.17
C ALA A 132 -24.36 34.06 -1.47
N GLN A 133 -23.57 34.98 -2.03
CA GLN A 133 -22.75 34.71 -3.22
C GLN A 133 -21.71 33.62 -2.99
N ILE A 134 -21.10 33.57 -1.80
CA ILE A 134 -20.16 32.50 -1.43
C ILE A 134 -20.90 31.17 -1.30
N PHE A 135 -22.07 31.17 -0.63
CA PHE A 135 -22.90 29.98 -0.47
C PHE A 135 -23.31 29.36 -1.81
N GLU A 136 -23.81 30.18 -2.75
CA GLU A 136 -24.23 29.72 -4.08
C GLU A 136 -23.07 29.21 -4.94
N GLN A 137 -21.83 29.68 -4.72
CA GLN A 137 -20.66 29.14 -5.41
C GLN A 137 -20.17 27.81 -4.84
N ILE A 138 -20.56 27.45 -3.63
CA ILE A 138 -20.08 26.23 -2.96
C ILE A 138 -21.13 25.12 -3.08
N VAL A 139 -22.34 25.36 -2.59
CA VAL A 139 -23.33 24.30 -2.33
C VAL A 139 -23.76 23.50 -3.56
N PRO A 140 -23.96 24.08 -4.75
CA PRO A 140 -24.38 23.31 -5.93
C PRO A 140 -23.42 22.19 -6.34
N PHE A 141 -22.13 22.27 -5.97
CA PHE A 141 -21.14 21.24 -6.28
C PHE A 141 -21.23 20.00 -5.37
N PHE A 142 -21.97 20.07 -4.25
CA PHE A 142 -22.07 19.00 -3.26
C PHE A 142 -23.49 18.40 -3.26
N THR A 143 -23.77 17.51 -4.21
CA THR A 143 -25.10 16.89 -4.37
C THR A 143 -25.04 15.35 -4.46
N PRO A 144 -24.96 14.62 -3.33
CA PRO A 144 -24.53 15.01 -1.97
C PRO A 144 -23.02 14.83 -1.74
N GLU A 145 -22.32 14.29 -2.75
CA GLU A 145 -20.92 13.91 -2.68
C GLU A 145 -20.15 14.50 -3.85
N PHE A 146 -18.93 14.95 -3.56
CA PHE A 146 -18.01 15.52 -4.55
C PHE A 146 -16.70 14.73 -4.50
N SER A 147 -16.36 14.06 -5.59
CA SER A 147 -15.16 13.21 -5.67
C SER A 147 -14.00 13.95 -6.34
N VAL A 148 -12.83 13.92 -5.72
CA VAL A 148 -11.58 14.48 -6.28
C VAL A 148 -10.49 13.42 -6.28
N ASN A 149 -9.77 13.31 -7.39
CA ASN A 149 -8.62 12.43 -7.48
C ASN A 149 -7.38 13.09 -6.83
N VAL A 150 -6.75 12.41 -5.87
CA VAL A 150 -5.60 12.96 -5.13
C VAL A 150 -4.38 12.06 -5.25
N LYS A 151 -3.25 12.60 -5.68
CA LYS A 151 -1.97 11.88 -5.71
C LYS A 151 -1.33 11.84 -4.31
N LEU A 152 -1.59 10.78 -3.55
CA LEU A 152 -1.14 10.67 -2.15
C LEU A 152 0.28 10.13 -2.01
N ILE A 153 0.68 9.17 -2.85
CA ILE A 153 2.02 8.58 -2.84
C ILE A 153 2.58 8.65 -4.26
N PRO A 154 3.39 9.69 -4.58
CA PRO A 154 3.98 9.85 -5.89
C PRO A 154 4.83 8.64 -6.32
N GLU A 155 5.55 8.03 -5.38
CA GLU A 155 6.45 6.87 -5.62
C GLU A 155 5.71 5.63 -6.13
N MET A 156 4.48 5.39 -5.68
CA MET A 156 3.68 4.22 -6.08
C MET A 156 2.63 4.56 -7.15
N ASN A 157 2.58 5.82 -7.62
CA ASN A 157 1.54 6.37 -8.52
C ASN A 157 0.09 6.10 -8.05
N ILE A 158 -0.12 5.95 -6.74
CA ILE A 158 -1.45 5.67 -6.17
C ILE A 158 -2.23 6.98 -6.09
N SER A 159 -3.28 7.06 -6.90
CA SER A 159 -4.14 8.24 -7.02
C SER A 159 -5.59 7.84 -6.73
N PRO A 160 -5.99 7.69 -5.44
CA PRO A 160 -7.35 7.31 -5.11
C PRO A 160 -8.31 8.48 -5.31
N ASP A 161 -9.55 8.14 -5.59
CA ASP A 161 -10.66 9.08 -5.57
C ASP A 161 -11.12 9.28 -4.12
N ILE A 162 -11.10 10.54 -3.70
CA ILE A 162 -11.44 10.99 -2.38
C ILE A 162 -12.80 11.66 -2.45
N VAL A 163 -13.74 11.15 -1.66
CA VAL A 163 -15.11 11.66 -1.61
C VAL A 163 -15.25 12.70 -0.50
N ILE A 164 -15.79 13.86 -0.80
CA ILE A 164 -16.08 14.95 0.14
C ILE A 164 -17.60 15.13 0.19
N ILE A 165 -18.14 15.14 1.40
CA ILE A 165 -19.57 15.27 1.66
C ILE A 165 -19.79 16.54 2.46
N LEU A 166 -20.78 17.35 2.07
CA LEU A 166 -21.26 18.47 2.89
C LEU A 166 -22.35 17.93 3.83
N ASN A 167 -22.11 17.97 5.13
CA ASN A 167 -23.06 17.48 6.14
C ASN A 167 -24.10 18.54 6.47
N ASP A 168 -23.64 19.75 6.77
CA ASP A 168 -24.50 20.83 7.22
C ASP A 168 -23.88 22.21 6.92
N VAL A 169 -24.77 23.20 6.87
CA VAL A 169 -24.44 24.62 6.75
C VAL A 169 -25.25 25.39 7.78
N THR A 170 -24.59 26.21 8.58
CA THR A 170 -25.22 27.05 9.61
C THR A 170 -24.84 28.51 9.40
N VAL A 171 -25.77 29.42 9.69
CA VAL A 171 -25.55 30.86 9.64
C VAL A 171 -25.76 31.45 11.02
N GLU A 172 -24.81 32.24 11.48
CA GLU A 172 -24.87 32.98 12.73
C GLU A 172 -24.72 34.47 12.42
N ASP A 173 -25.59 35.29 13.00
CA ASP A 173 -25.53 36.74 12.90
C ASP A 173 -25.18 37.30 14.27
N SER A 174 -23.94 37.78 14.42
CA SER A 174 -23.44 38.28 15.70
C SER A 174 -23.34 39.79 15.67
N TYR A 175 -23.90 40.42 16.71
CA TYR A 175 -23.81 41.85 16.95
C TYR A 175 -22.89 42.09 18.15
N GLU A 176 -21.88 42.94 17.96
CA GLU A 176 -21.01 43.37 19.04
C GLU A 176 -21.64 44.58 19.77
N GLY A 177 -21.97 44.41 21.06
CA GLY A 177 -22.29 45.51 21.99
C GLY A 177 -23.68 46.15 21.90
N GLU A 178 -23.98 46.98 22.90
CA GLU A 178 -25.21 47.78 23.02
C GLU A 178 -25.11 48.99 22.05
N PHE A 179 -25.56 48.79 20.80
CA PHE A 179 -25.81 49.82 19.77
C PHE A 179 -24.65 50.43 18.92
N SER A 180 -23.49 49.78 18.72
CA SER A 180 -22.48 50.28 17.74
C SER A 180 -21.49 49.18 17.32
N LEU A 181 -21.08 48.96 16.06
CA LEU A 181 -21.36 49.58 14.74
C LEU A 181 -20.95 48.59 13.60
N LYS A 182 -20.62 47.33 13.92
CA LYS A 182 -20.15 46.34 12.95
C LYS A 182 -20.90 45.02 13.13
N ARG A 183 -21.60 44.62 12.07
CA ARG A 183 -22.29 43.34 11.96
C ARG A 183 -21.30 42.33 11.36
N GLU A 184 -21.21 41.16 11.97
CA GLU A 184 -20.45 40.04 11.42
C GLU A 184 -21.39 38.84 11.25
N ILE A 185 -21.57 38.43 10.00
CA ILE A 185 -22.34 37.26 9.63
C ILE A 185 -21.35 36.13 9.35
N ILE A 186 -21.53 35.02 10.06
CA ILE A 186 -20.65 33.86 9.99
C ILE A 186 -21.42 32.70 9.37
N TRP A 187 -20.94 32.24 8.22
CA TRP A 187 -21.38 31.01 7.58
C TRP A 187 -20.42 29.90 7.96
N SER A 188 -20.92 28.80 8.52
CA SER A 188 -20.12 27.62 8.85
C SER A 188 -20.61 26.44 8.03
N PHE A 189 -19.69 25.80 7.32
CA PHE A 189 -19.92 24.63 6.47
C PHE A 189 -19.12 23.46 7.05
N ASN A 190 -19.82 22.37 7.36
CA ASN A 190 -19.20 21.17 7.90
C ASN A 190 -19.11 20.10 6.83
N PHE A 191 -17.88 19.70 6.52
CA PHE A 191 -17.58 18.70 5.51
C PHE A 191 -16.99 17.44 6.13
N MET A 192 -17.28 16.30 5.52
CA MET A 192 -16.63 15.03 5.80
C MET A 192 -15.87 14.57 4.56
N LEU A 193 -14.54 14.48 4.69
CA LEU A 193 -13.66 13.96 3.66
C LEU A 193 -13.33 12.50 3.96
N LYS A 194 -13.72 11.60 3.06
CA LYS A 194 -13.47 10.15 3.14
C LYS A 194 -12.09 9.83 2.57
N GLY A 195 -11.10 9.82 3.45
CA GLY A 195 -9.69 9.61 3.09
C GLY A 195 -9.16 8.22 3.43
N TYR A 196 -7.90 8.02 3.03
CA TYR A 196 -7.11 6.82 3.29
C TYR A 196 -5.77 7.20 3.93
N ILE A 197 -5.35 6.46 4.94
CA ILE A 197 -4.01 6.53 5.52
C ILE A 197 -3.24 5.29 5.12
N TYR A 198 -2.06 5.52 4.55
CA TYR A 198 -1.22 4.45 4.05
C TYR A 198 -0.13 4.07 5.07
N PRO A 199 0.15 2.77 5.25
CA PRO A 199 1.28 2.31 6.04
C PRO A 199 2.60 2.53 5.29
N ASP A 200 3.72 2.28 5.96
CA ASP A 200 5.06 2.38 5.36
C ASP A 200 5.21 1.53 4.09
N VAL A 201 5.98 2.04 3.12
CA VAL A 201 6.34 1.35 1.88
C VAL A 201 7.59 0.52 2.15
N LYS A 202 7.53 -0.79 1.91
CA LYS A 202 8.69 -1.68 2.05
C LYS A 202 9.23 -2.05 0.69
N SER A 203 10.54 -2.09 0.54
CA SER A 203 11.17 -2.71 -0.63
C SER A 203 11.30 -4.23 -0.44
N GLY A 204 11.20 -4.97 -1.53
CA GLY A 204 11.41 -6.40 -1.62
C GLY A 204 12.15 -6.76 -2.91
N SER A 205 12.83 -7.90 -2.91
CA SER A 205 13.48 -8.44 -4.11
C SER A 205 12.46 -9.13 -5.02
N VAL A 206 12.67 -9.06 -6.33
CA VAL A 206 11.93 -9.86 -7.30
C VAL A 206 12.34 -11.33 -7.17
N VAL A 207 11.37 -12.25 -7.16
CA VAL A 207 11.64 -13.70 -7.19
C VAL A 207 12.08 -14.08 -8.60
N LYS A 208 13.26 -14.68 -8.74
CA LYS A 208 13.86 -15.01 -10.04
C LYS A 208 13.73 -16.47 -10.46
N THR A 209 13.43 -17.39 -9.54
CA THR A 209 13.32 -18.82 -9.87
C THR A 209 12.39 -19.52 -8.88
N VAL A 210 11.54 -20.40 -9.40
CA VAL A 210 10.73 -21.31 -8.59
C VAL A 210 11.03 -22.73 -9.06
N LEU A 211 11.43 -23.59 -8.11
CA LEU A 211 11.64 -25.02 -8.35
C LEU A 211 10.51 -25.79 -7.69
N VAL A 212 9.82 -26.62 -8.47
CA VAL A 212 8.82 -27.57 -7.96
C VAL A 212 9.32 -28.98 -8.23
N HIS A 213 9.53 -29.75 -7.16
CA HIS A 213 9.93 -31.15 -7.23
C HIS A 213 8.70 -32.04 -7.08
N LEU A 214 8.43 -32.87 -8.09
CA LEU A 214 7.43 -33.93 -8.00
C LEU A 214 8.17 -35.22 -7.60
N ARG A 215 7.89 -35.66 -6.37
CA ARG A 215 8.43 -36.89 -5.81
C ARG A 215 7.42 -38.01 -5.99
N THR A 216 7.92 -39.21 -6.22
CA THR A 216 7.09 -40.41 -6.20
C THR A 216 6.97 -40.83 -4.73
N PRO A 217 5.76 -41.06 -4.20
CA PRO A 217 5.61 -41.46 -2.81
C PRO A 217 6.25 -42.84 -2.62
N GLY A 218 7.34 -42.89 -1.85
CA GLY A 218 7.86 -44.15 -1.33
C GLY A 218 6.91 -44.67 -0.24
N THR A 219 6.59 -45.96 -0.30
CA THR A 219 6.06 -46.69 0.84
C THR A 219 7.11 -46.60 1.96
N SER A 220 6.77 -45.82 2.99
CA SER A 220 7.50 -45.48 4.22
C SER A 220 8.73 -46.34 4.57
N GLU A 221 9.77 -45.64 5.04
CA GLU A 221 11.02 -46.08 5.69
C GLU A 221 12.24 -46.20 4.76
N ILE A 222 13.11 -45.18 4.81
CA ILE A 222 14.50 -45.29 4.33
C ILE A 222 15.22 -46.14 5.39
N GLU A 223 15.28 -47.45 5.19
CA GLU A 223 16.03 -48.33 6.08
C GLU A 223 17.55 -48.10 5.94
N GLU A 224 18.26 -48.09 7.07
CA GLU A 224 19.72 -47.93 7.09
C GLU A 224 20.41 -49.08 6.33
N PRO A 225 21.53 -48.84 5.64
CA PRO A 225 22.22 -49.88 4.90
C PRO A 225 22.72 -50.99 5.84
N GLU A 226 22.22 -52.21 5.65
CA GLU A 226 22.72 -53.39 6.34
C GLU A 226 24.07 -53.83 5.73
N TYR A 227 25.09 -53.95 6.57
CA TYR A 227 26.41 -54.45 6.18
C TYR A 227 26.59 -55.89 6.66
N ILE A 228 27.01 -56.78 5.76
CA ILE A 228 27.52 -58.10 6.15
C ILE A 228 28.97 -57.89 6.61
N ILE A 229 29.18 -57.80 7.92
CA ILE A 229 30.51 -57.69 8.53
C ILE A 229 31.02 -59.10 8.81
N LEU A 230 32.18 -59.45 8.26
CA LEU A 230 32.86 -60.71 8.56
C LEU A 230 33.47 -60.63 9.96
N GLU A 231 33.47 -61.73 10.72
CA GLU A 231 33.92 -61.79 12.11
C GLU A 231 35.40 -61.39 12.34
N ASP A 232 36.20 -61.37 11.27
CA ASP A 232 37.60 -60.96 11.26
C ASP A 232 37.80 -59.49 10.86
N SER A 233 36.72 -58.77 10.54
CA SER A 233 36.78 -57.36 10.14
C SER A 233 37.06 -56.49 11.35
N THR A 234 38.16 -55.74 11.29
CA THR A 234 38.54 -54.75 12.31
C THR A 234 38.22 -53.34 11.82
N THR A 235 38.28 -52.35 12.71
CA THR A 235 38.11 -50.92 12.37
C THR A 235 39.09 -50.39 11.31
N PHE A 236 40.09 -51.19 10.92
CA PHE A 236 41.12 -50.81 9.95
C PHE A 236 41.21 -51.76 8.74
N THR A 237 40.35 -52.78 8.65
CA THR A 237 40.35 -53.75 7.54
C THR A 237 38.92 -54.06 7.10
N THR A 238 38.52 -53.56 5.93
CA THR A 238 37.29 -53.95 5.24
C THR A 238 37.55 -55.16 4.37
N ASN A 239 36.94 -56.29 4.72
CA ASN A 239 36.95 -57.47 3.88
C ASN A 239 35.79 -57.41 2.87
N TYR A 240 36.07 -57.66 1.59
CA TYR A 240 35.07 -57.69 0.54
C TYR A 240 34.66 -59.13 0.24
N LEU A 241 33.35 -59.40 0.22
CA LEU A 241 32.80 -60.62 -0.36
C LEU A 241 32.84 -60.49 -1.89
N ILE A 242 33.83 -61.14 -2.52
CA ILE A 242 33.89 -61.24 -3.98
C ILE A 242 32.98 -62.40 -4.40
N LEU A 243 31.82 -62.06 -4.97
CA LEU A 243 30.95 -63.02 -5.62
C LEU A 243 31.48 -63.27 -7.03
N ASN A 244 32.00 -64.47 -7.29
CA ASN A 244 32.38 -64.86 -8.64
C ASN A 244 31.11 -64.95 -9.50
N ALA A 245 31.19 -64.46 -10.73
CA ALA A 245 30.14 -64.62 -11.73
C ALA A 245 29.76 -66.12 -11.85
N ASP A 246 28.46 -66.39 -11.96
CA ASP A 246 27.92 -67.73 -12.17
C ASP A 246 28.70 -68.46 -13.27
N ALA A 247 29.24 -69.63 -12.94
CA ALA A 247 29.99 -70.49 -13.86
C ALA A 247 29.15 -70.93 -15.08
N GLY A 248 27.83 -70.72 -15.07
CA GLY A 248 26.90 -71.00 -16.16
C GLY A 248 26.61 -69.83 -17.13
N SER A 249 27.08 -68.61 -16.90
CA SER A 249 26.70 -67.44 -17.73
C SER A 249 27.93 -66.68 -18.27
N PRO A 250 28.33 -66.91 -19.54
CA PRO A 250 29.49 -66.28 -20.17
C PRO A 250 29.40 -64.74 -20.31
N ASN A 251 28.25 -64.13 -20.00
CA ASN A 251 27.97 -62.72 -20.28
C ASN A 251 27.70 -61.90 -19.01
N ALA A 252 27.85 -62.48 -17.81
CA ALA A 252 27.61 -61.78 -16.55
C ALA A 252 28.82 -60.90 -16.17
N THR A 253 28.97 -59.76 -16.83
CA THR A 253 29.96 -58.72 -16.48
C THR A 253 29.27 -57.61 -15.68
N GLY A 254 29.11 -57.81 -14.38
CA GLY A 254 28.53 -56.80 -13.49
C GLY A 254 28.72 -57.16 -12.02
N ILE A 255 28.77 -56.14 -11.16
CA ILE A 255 28.75 -56.26 -9.70
C ILE A 255 27.43 -56.92 -9.28
N MET A 256 27.50 -58.12 -8.69
CA MET A 256 26.31 -58.81 -8.17
C MET A 256 25.86 -58.15 -6.87
N LYS A 257 24.65 -57.58 -6.86
CA LYS A 257 24.03 -57.00 -5.67
C LYS A 257 23.46 -58.13 -4.81
N VAL A 258 23.84 -58.19 -3.54
CA VAL A 258 23.21 -59.09 -2.56
C VAL A 258 21.86 -58.49 -2.18
N LEU A 259 20.79 -59.21 -2.44
CA LEU A 259 19.42 -58.83 -2.11
C LEU A 259 19.04 -59.51 -0.79
N ASN A 260 18.67 -58.73 0.23
CA ASN A 260 18.03 -59.27 1.43
C ASN A 260 16.50 -59.42 1.19
N GLU A 261 15.83 -60.22 2.01
CA GLU A 261 14.37 -60.38 2.06
C GLU A 261 13.61 -59.05 2.19
N SER A 262 14.22 -58.04 2.82
CA SER A 262 13.68 -56.67 2.95
C SER A 262 14.01 -55.75 1.76
N SER A 263 14.82 -56.20 0.80
CA SER A 263 15.23 -55.36 -0.33
C SER A 263 14.11 -55.23 -1.36
N SER A 264 13.33 -54.15 -1.24
CA SER A 264 12.30 -53.79 -2.20
C SER A 264 12.86 -52.81 -3.25
N THR A 265 12.44 -52.95 -4.50
CA THR A 265 12.66 -51.92 -5.55
C THR A 265 11.90 -50.62 -5.26
N GLU A 266 11.02 -50.60 -4.25
CA GLU A 266 10.16 -49.47 -3.91
C GLU A 266 10.88 -48.44 -3.02
N THR A 267 11.79 -48.88 -2.14
CA THR A 267 12.50 -47.98 -1.21
C THR A 267 13.53 -47.08 -1.91
N GLY A 268 14.16 -47.58 -2.98
CA GLY A 268 15.05 -46.77 -3.84
C GLY A 268 14.33 -45.83 -4.80
N ALA A 269 13.00 -45.91 -4.91
CA ALA A 269 12.20 -45.15 -5.88
C ALA A 269 11.68 -43.81 -5.34
N ALA A 270 11.91 -43.50 -4.06
CA ALA A 270 11.40 -42.29 -3.38
C ALA A 270 12.19 -41.00 -3.71
N GLY A 271 12.63 -40.86 -4.95
CA GLY A 271 13.35 -39.68 -5.45
C GLY A 271 12.48 -38.67 -6.18
N ILE A 272 13.07 -37.53 -6.51
CA ILE A 272 12.51 -36.56 -7.45
C ILE A 272 12.53 -37.21 -8.84
N LYS A 273 11.35 -37.38 -9.47
CA LYS A 273 11.22 -37.97 -10.80
C LYS A 273 10.98 -36.93 -11.90
N SER A 274 10.39 -35.81 -11.53
CA SER A 274 10.33 -34.66 -12.43
C SER A 274 10.55 -33.36 -11.67
N ARG A 275 11.20 -32.43 -12.35
CA ARG A 275 11.41 -31.06 -11.91
C ARG A 275 10.76 -30.14 -12.91
N ILE A 276 9.98 -29.21 -12.38
CA ILE A 276 9.49 -28.06 -13.13
C ILE A 276 10.28 -26.86 -12.63
N THR A 277 11.14 -26.34 -13.49
CA THR A 277 11.87 -25.10 -13.23
C THR A 277 11.15 -23.99 -13.98
N THR A 278 10.58 -23.05 -13.23
CA THR A 278 9.96 -21.85 -13.81
C THR A 278 10.93 -20.69 -13.65
N THR A 279 11.47 -20.24 -14.77
CA THR A 279 12.26 -19.02 -14.85
C THR A 279 11.45 -17.94 -15.57
N PRO A 280 11.43 -16.72 -15.06
CA PRO A 280 10.82 -15.62 -15.77
C PRO A 280 11.61 -15.28 -17.04
N ASN A 281 10.90 -14.81 -18.07
CA ASN A 281 11.48 -14.42 -19.36
C ASN A 281 11.18 -12.95 -19.61
N PRO A 282 12.20 -12.09 -19.75
CA PRO A 282 13.65 -12.33 -19.81
C PRO A 282 14.30 -12.68 -18.46
N THR A 283 15.49 -13.30 -18.49
CA THR A 283 16.25 -13.70 -17.27
C THR A 283 16.72 -12.53 -16.42
N ASP A 284 16.77 -11.33 -17.01
CA ASP A 284 17.05 -10.06 -16.34
C ASP A 284 15.76 -9.34 -15.92
N VAL A 285 14.86 -10.08 -15.26
CA VAL A 285 13.56 -9.54 -14.87
C VAL A 285 13.71 -8.29 -14.04
N THR A 286 12.95 -7.30 -14.46
CA THR A 286 12.73 -6.10 -13.69
C THR A 286 11.26 -6.03 -13.24
N ALA A 287 10.99 -5.35 -12.14
CA ALA A 287 9.68 -5.19 -11.53
C ALA A 287 8.62 -4.53 -12.45
N SER A 288 9.03 -3.97 -13.59
CA SER A 288 8.17 -3.37 -14.61
C SER A 288 7.95 -4.27 -15.82
N ASP A 289 8.56 -5.45 -15.86
CA ASP A 289 8.50 -6.35 -17.01
C ASP A 289 7.14 -7.07 -17.10
N ASP A 290 6.75 -7.45 -18.31
CA ASP A 290 5.56 -8.28 -18.50
C ASP A 290 5.86 -9.69 -17.99
N PHE A 291 5.01 -10.22 -17.12
CA PHE A 291 5.28 -11.46 -16.37
C PHE A 291 5.11 -12.72 -17.23
N GLY A 292 5.84 -12.80 -18.33
CA GLY A 292 6.07 -14.03 -19.07
C GLY A 292 6.97 -14.98 -18.29
N TYR A 293 6.77 -16.28 -18.47
CA TYR A 293 7.61 -17.29 -17.85
C TYR A 293 7.96 -18.39 -18.86
N THR A 294 9.17 -18.91 -18.74
CA THR A 294 9.60 -20.13 -19.40
C THR A 294 9.58 -21.26 -18.38
N GLN A 295 8.94 -22.37 -18.72
CA GLN A 295 8.99 -23.59 -17.94
C GLN A 295 9.91 -24.58 -18.64
N THR A 296 10.91 -25.07 -17.92
CA THR A 296 11.66 -26.25 -18.32
C THR A 296 11.16 -27.44 -17.50
N PHE A 297 10.85 -28.52 -18.22
CA PHE A 297 10.43 -29.80 -17.64
C PHE A 297 11.59 -30.76 -17.79
N GLU A 298 12.13 -31.18 -16.66
CA GLU A 298 13.21 -32.17 -16.60
C GLU A 298 12.65 -33.47 -16.03
N TYR A 299 12.96 -34.57 -16.71
CA TYR A 299 12.62 -35.93 -16.28
C TYR A 299 13.92 -36.65 -15.97
N PHE A 300 13.97 -37.30 -14.81
CA PHE A 300 15.15 -38.02 -14.36
C PHE A 300 14.89 -39.53 -14.44
N ASP A 301 15.73 -40.23 -15.21
CA ASP A 301 15.67 -41.69 -15.33
C ASP A 301 16.04 -42.33 -13.98
N ASP A 302 17.15 -41.87 -13.41
CA ASP A 302 17.59 -42.24 -12.06
C ASP A 302 16.91 -41.38 -10.98
N THR A 303 16.71 -41.95 -9.81
CA THR A 303 16.20 -41.20 -8.65
C THR A 303 17.26 -40.24 -8.15
N ILE A 304 16.94 -38.95 -8.16
CA ILE A 304 17.78 -37.90 -7.57
C ILE A 304 17.09 -37.29 -6.35
N ASP A 305 17.87 -36.75 -5.43
CA ASP A 305 17.39 -35.87 -4.36
C ASP A 305 18.23 -34.59 -4.29
N ASN A 306 17.77 -33.61 -3.52
CA ASN A 306 18.50 -32.37 -3.26
C ASN A 306 19.14 -32.43 -1.87
N ASP A 307 20.44 -32.15 -1.79
CA ASP A 307 21.11 -31.95 -0.50
C ASP A 307 20.61 -30.65 0.14
N PRO A 308 19.94 -30.68 1.31
CA PRO A 308 19.35 -29.50 1.94
C PRO A 308 20.39 -28.48 2.41
N THR A 309 21.69 -28.83 2.47
CA THR A 309 22.77 -27.96 2.92
C THR A 309 23.53 -27.29 1.78
N THR A 310 23.74 -28.02 0.67
CA THR A 310 24.48 -27.49 -0.49
C THR A 310 23.57 -27.07 -1.65
N GLY A 311 22.32 -27.54 -1.66
CA GLY A 311 21.36 -27.30 -2.73
C GLY A 311 21.69 -28.03 -4.03
N LEU A 312 22.69 -28.92 -4.03
CA LEU A 312 23.09 -29.69 -5.21
C LEU A 312 22.28 -30.98 -5.34
N ASP A 313 22.13 -31.43 -6.58
CA ASP A 313 21.49 -32.70 -6.89
C ASP A 313 22.42 -33.87 -6.57
N VAL A 314 21.90 -34.87 -5.87
CA VAL A 314 22.58 -36.10 -5.49
C VAL A 314 21.79 -37.28 -6.03
N THR A 315 22.48 -38.24 -6.64
CA THR A 315 21.88 -39.51 -7.06
C THR A 315 21.62 -40.38 -5.83
N LEU A 316 20.39 -40.89 -5.70
CA LEU A 316 20.00 -41.87 -4.67
C LEU A 316 20.36 -43.30 -5.12
#